data_AF-Q670P7-F1
#
_entry.id   AF-Q670P7-F1
#
_cell.length_a   1.000
_cell.length_b   1.000
_cell.length_c   1.000
_cell.angle_alpha   90.00
_cell.angle_beta   90.00
_cell.angle_gamma   90.00
#
_symmetry.space_group_name_H-M   'P 1'
#
loop_
_entity.id
_entity.type
_entity.pdbx_description
1 polymer ?
#
loop_
_entity_poly.entity_id
_entity_poly.type
_entity_poly.pdbx_seq_one_letter_code
_entity_poly.pdbx_strand_id
1 'polypeptide(L)'
;PGANITAAFQIQRKSEPKGPLVNSEFYTGWLDHWGQPHSTVRTEVVASSLHDILAHGANVNLYMFIGGTNFAYWNGANMPYQAQPTSYDYDAPLSEAGDLTEKYFALREVIRKFEKVPEGFIPPSTPKFAYGKVALKKLKTVEE
;
A
#
# COMPACT_ATOMS: atom_id res chain seq x y z
N PRO A 1 3.74 -9.53 -4.84
CA PRO A 1 3.12 -10.73 -4.22
C PRO A 1 2.82 -11.78 -5.29
N GLY A 2 2.77 -13.06 -4.93
CA GLY A 2 2.45 -14.14 -5.88
C GLY A 2 3.55 -14.46 -6.91
N ALA A 3 4.76 -13.91 -6.71
CA ALA A 3 5.95 -14.25 -7.50
C ALA A 3 6.74 -15.39 -6.83
N ASN A 4 7.63 -16.04 -7.58
CA ASN A 4 8.56 -17.02 -7.02
C ASN A 4 9.63 -16.31 -6.17
N ILE A 5 9.43 -16.29 -4.85
CA ILE A 5 10.28 -15.59 -3.88
C ILE A 5 11.71 -16.13 -3.90
N THR A 6 11.88 -17.44 -3.98
CA THR A 6 13.20 -18.08 -4.07
C THR A 6 13.96 -17.59 -5.30
N ALA A 7 13.31 -17.54 -6.47
CA ALA A 7 13.93 -17.05 -7.69
C ALA A 7 14.33 -15.56 -7.59
N ALA A 8 13.49 -14.72 -6.98
CA ALA A 8 13.79 -13.30 -6.77
C ALA A 8 15.06 -13.11 -5.90
N PHE A 9 15.16 -13.82 -4.78
CA PHE A 9 16.33 -13.74 -3.91
C PHE A 9 17.58 -14.42 -4.49
N GLN A 10 17.43 -15.43 -5.34
CA GLN A 10 18.55 -15.97 -6.11
C GLN A 10 19.15 -14.93 -7.07
N ILE A 11 18.33 -14.06 -7.67
CA ILE A 11 18.83 -12.96 -8.49
C ILE A 11 19.61 -11.97 -7.62
N GLN A 12 19.09 -11.58 -6.46
CA GLN A 12 19.81 -10.74 -5.50
C GLN A 12 21.19 -11.33 -5.14
N ARG A 13 21.26 -12.65 -4.93
CA ARG A 13 22.51 -13.37 -4.59
C ARG A 13 23.56 -13.39 -5.69
N LYS A 14 23.20 -13.12 -6.96
CA LYS A 14 24.19 -12.96 -8.04
C LYS A 14 24.99 -11.67 -7.88
N SER A 15 24.36 -10.61 -7.39
CA SER A 15 25.00 -9.32 -7.13
C SER A 15 25.62 -9.27 -5.73
N GLU A 16 24.94 -9.82 -4.74
CA GLU A 16 25.36 -9.83 -3.33
C GLU A 16 25.41 -11.27 -2.78
N PRO A 17 26.51 -12.01 -2.99
CA PRO A 17 26.63 -13.41 -2.59
C PRO A 17 26.55 -13.64 -1.07
N LYS A 18 26.83 -12.61 -0.27
CA LYS A 18 26.77 -12.61 1.20
C LYS A 18 25.98 -11.40 1.70
N GLY A 19 25.58 -11.43 2.96
CA GLY A 19 24.78 -10.36 3.58
C GLY A 19 23.28 -10.66 3.59
N PRO A 20 22.46 -9.77 4.16
CA PRO A 20 21.03 -10.01 4.32
C PRO A 20 20.31 -10.14 2.97
N LEU A 21 19.24 -10.92 2.93
CA LEU A 21 18.24 -10.79 1.88
C LEU A 21 17.37 -9.57 2.20
N VAL A 22 17.01 -8.81 1.17
CA VAL A 22 16.22 -7.59 1.33
C VAL A 22 15.26 -7.45 0.17
N ASN A 23 13.97 -7.34 0.46
CA ASN A 23 12.97 -6.85 -0.47
C ASN A 23 12.56 -5.43 -0.05
N SER A 24 13.12 -4.43 -0.72
CA SER A 24 12.89 -3.02 -0.39
C SER A 24 11.48 -2.53 -0.73
N GLU A 25 10.77 -3.21 -1.64
CA GLU A 25 9.42 -2.84 -2.07
C GLU A 25 8.57 -4.10 -2.28
N PHE A 26 8.04 -4.62 -1.19
CA PHE A 26 7.03 -5.67 -1.25
C PHE A 26 5.65 -5.05 -1.45
N TYR A 27 5.19 -5.06 -2.69
CA TYR A 27 3.95 -4.40 -3.09
C TYR A 27 2.70 -4.99 -2.42
N THR A 28 1.99 -4.25 -1.58
CA THR A 28 0.76 -4.68 -0.88
C THR A 28 -0.51 -4.51 -1.71
N GLY A 29 -0.42 -3.68 -2.75
CA GLY A 29 -1.42 -3.37 -3.73
C GLY A 29 -0.76 -2.79 -4.98
N TRP A 30 -1.37 -1.82 -5.65
CA TRP A 30 -0.75 -1.16 -6.82
C TRP A 30 -1.28 0.26 -7.05
N LEU A 31 -0.63 1.00 -7.93
CA LEU A 31 -1.03 2.36 -8.33
C LEU A 31 -2.19 2.33 -9.33
N ASP A 32 -2.93 3.44 -9.38
CA ASP A 32 -4.03 3.66 -10.31
C ASP A 32 -3.71 4.70 -11.37
N HIS A 33 -4.54 4.73 -12.42
CA HIS A 33 -4.59 5.80 -13.42
C HIS A 33 -6.02 6.28 -13.62
N TRP A 34 -6.19 7.56 -13.94
CA TRP A 34 -7.50 8.10 -14.29
C TRP A 34 -8.17 7.32 -15.45
N GLY A 35 -9.43 6.94 -15.26
CA GLY A 35 -10.22 6.19 -16.24
C GLY A 35 -9.95 4.69 -16.26
N GLN A 36 -9.06 4.16 -15.43
CA GLN A 36 -8.83 2.72 -15.26
C GLN A 36 -9.58 2.17 -14.04
N PRO A 37 -9.85 0.86 -14.00
CA PRO A 37 -10.34 0.20 -12.79
C PRO A 37 -9.36 0.38 -11.62
N HIS A 38 -9.88 0.53 -10.41
CA HIS A 38 -9.08 0.58 -9.19
C HIS A 38 -8.30 -0.73 -8.99
N SER A 39 -7.00 -0.60 -8.74
CA SER A 39 -6.10 -1.73 -8.55
C SER A 39 -6.24 -2.33 -7.17
N THR A 40 -6.44 -3.64 -7.09
CA THR A 40 -6.52 -4.38 -5.83
C THR A 40 -5.67 -5.64 -5.88
N VAL A 41 -5.12 -6.02 -4.74
CA VAL A 41 -4.37 -7.27 -4.53
C VAL A 41 -4.96 -7.99 -3.33
N ARG A 42 -5.39 -9.24 -3.56
CA ARG A 42 -6.03 -10.06 -2.53
C ARG A 42 -5.17 -10.22 -1.28
N THR A 43 -5.79 -10.02 -0.12
CA THR A 43 -5.17 -10.13 1.21
C THR A 43 -4.41 -11.44 1.40
N GLU A 44 -4.96 -12.57 0.97
CA GLU A 44 -4.33 -13.88 1.17
C GLU A 44 -3.01 -14.00 0.41
N VAL A 45 -2.93 -13.41 -0.78
CA VAL A 45 -1.71 -13.43 -1.60
C VAL A 45 -0.62 -12.59 -0.95
N VAL A 46 -0.97 -11.42 -0.40
CA VAL A 46 -0.03 -10.56 0.31
C VAL A 46 0.45 -11.23 1.60
N ALA A 47 -0.48 -11.78 2.39
CA ALA A 47 -0.16 -12.45 3.65
C ALA A 47 0.72 -13.69 3.45
N SER A 48 0.40 -14.54 2.47
CA SER A 48 1.22 -15.72 2.14
C SER A 48 2.61 -15.32 1.66
N SER A 49 2.70 -14.33 0.76
CA SER A 49 4.01 -13.88 0.26
C SER A 49 4.86 -13.25 1.37
N LEU A 50 4.26 -12.49 2.29
CA LEU A 50 4.96 -11.90 3.43
C LEU A 50 5.48 -13.00 4.36
N HIS A 51 4.67 -14.01 4.66
CA HIS A 51 5.09 -15.15 5.48
C HIS A 51 6.33 -15.82 4.86
N ASP A 52 6.29 -16.08 3.56
CA ASP A 52 7.38 -16.76 2.87
C ASP A 52 8.65 -15.91 2.85
N ILE A 53 8.54 -14.60 2.62
CA ILE A 53 9.69 -13.68 2.70
C ILE A 53 10.34 -13.71 4.09
N LEU A 54 9.53 -13.61 5.15
CA LEU A 54 10.02 -13.64 6.53
C LEU A 54 10.60 -15.01 6.91
N ALA A 55 10.00 -16.11 6.44
CA ALA A 55 10.50 -17.46 6.66
C ALA A 55 11.87 -17.72 6.01
N HIS A 56 12.22 -16.98 4.95
CA HIS A 56 13.56 -16.99 4.36
C HIS A 56 14.59 -16.13 5.14
N GLY A 57 14.19 -15.53 6.26
CA GLY A 57 15.04 -14.61 7.03
C GLY A 57 15.36 -13.32 6.29
N ALA A 58 14.54 -12.94 5.30
CA ALA A 58 14.73 -11.72 4.54
C ALA A 58 14.15 -10.51 5.26
N ASN A 59 14.83 -9.37 5.13
CA ASN A 59 14.30 -8.07 5.52
C ASN A 59 13.32 -7.61 4.45
N VAL A 60 12.23 -6.96 4.87
CA VAL A 60 11.17 -6.56 3.94
C VAL A 60 10.56 -5.22 4.34
N ASN A 61 10.30 -4.38 3.34
CA ASN A 61 9.51 -3.16 3.48
C ASN A 61 8.22 -3.29 2.66
N LEU A 62 7.08 -3.05 3.30
CA LEU A 62 5.75 -3.17 2.69
C LEU A 62 5.41 -1.86 1.97
N TYR A 63 5.35 -1.93 0.63
CA TYR A 63 5.06 -0.77 -0.21
C TYR A 63 3.62 -0.87 -0.76
N MET A 64 2.65 -0.06 -0.37
CA MET A 64 2.64 0.86 0.75
C MET A 64 2.02 0.18 1.97
N PHE A 65 2.42 0.59 3.18
CA PHE A 65 1.68 0.22 4.41
C PHE A 65 0.46 1.12 4.62
N ILE A 66 0.62 2.40 4.35
CA ILE A 66 -0.43 3.40 4.10
C ILE A 66 0.04 4.22 2.90
N GLY A 67 -0.81 4.43 1.90
CA GLY A 67 -0.46 5.25 0.75
C GLY A 67 -0.84 6.72 0.94
N GLY A 68 -2.11 7.00 1.25
CA GLY A 68 -2.61 8.34 1.56
C GLY A 68 -3.12 9.10 0.33
N THR A 69 -2.73 10.37 0.18
CA THR A 69 -3.33 11.28 -0.82
C THR A 69 -2.28 12.15 -1.52
N ASN A 70 -2.38 12.24 -2.84
CA ASN A 70 -1.67 13.20 -3.66
C ASN A 70 -2.45 14.52 -3.70
N PHE A 71 -2.34 15.34 -2.66
CA PHE A 71 -3.01 16.65 -2.64
C PHE A 71 -2.49 17.59 -3.73
N ALA A 72 -3.28 18.63 -4.03
CA ALA A 72 -2.94 19.67 -5.02
C ALA A 72 -2.50 19.06 -6.36
N TYR A 73 -1.24 19.27 -6.77
CA TYR A 73 -0.69 18.82 -8.05
C TYR A 73 0.50 17.86 -7.86
N TRP A 74 0.52 17.11 -6.75
CA TRP A 74 1.62 16.20 -6.42
C TRP A 74 1.55 14.85 -7.15
N ASN A 75 0.48 14.57 -7.89
CA ASN A 75 0.37 13.30 -8.64
C ASN A 75 1.42 13.22 -9.76
N GLY A 76 1.91 12.01 -10.03
CA GLY A 76 2.77 11.75 -11.17
C GLY A 76 1.98 11.43 -12.44
N ALA A 77 2.71 10.86 -13.41
CA ALA A 77 2.15 10.14 -14.56
C ALA A 77 3.12 9.04 -15.03
N ASN A 78 2.61 8.04 -15.74
CA ASN A 78 3.42 7.08 -16.50
C ASN A 78 3.35 7.37 -18.01
N MET A 79 4.25 6.74 -18.79
CA MET A 79 4.26 6.83 -20.25
C MET A 79 3.88 5.48 -20.90
N PRO A 80 3.04 5.46 -21.96
CA PRO A 80 2.36 6.60 -22.60
C PRO A 80 1.46 7.37 -21.62
N TYR A 81 1.27 8.68 -21.84
CA TYR A 81 0.80 9.61 -20.80
C TYR A 81 -0.47 9.13 -20.09
N GLN A 82 -0.32 8.77 -18.82
CA GLN A 82 -1.38 8.29 -17.93
C GLN A 82 -1.14 8.88 -16.54
N ALA A 83 -1.92 9.91 -16.17
CA ALA A 83 -1.84 10.53 -14.86
C ALA A 83 -2.43 9.62 -13.78
N GLN A 84 -1.74 9.50 -12.64
CA GLN A 84 -2.32 8.84 -11.46
C GLN A 84 -3.35 9.76 -10.77
N PRO A 85 -4.35 9.20 -10.08
CA PRO A 85 -5.38 9.99 -9.40
C PRO A 85 -4.87 10.70 -8.14
N THR A 86 -5.74 11.54 -7.59
CA THR A 86 -5.53 12.21 -6.29
C THR A 86 -5.43 11.20 -5.15
N SER A 87 -6.27 10.17 -5.15
CA SER A 87 -6.18 9.10 -4.16
C SER A 87 -4.89 8.31 -4.37
N TYR A 88 -4.17 8.05 -3.29
CA TYR A 88 -3.07 7.11 -3.24
C TYR A 88 -3.39 5.99 -2.24
N ASP A 89 -4.66 5.56 -2.16
CA ASP A 89 -5.11 4.47 -1.29
C ASP A 89 -4.26 3.20 -1.48
N TYR A 90 -3.92 2.90 -2.74
CA TYR A 90 -3.03 1.81 -3.16
C TYR A 90 -3.58 0.41 -2.87
N ASP A 91 -4.81 0.27 -2.33
CA ASP A 91 -5.26 -0.97 -1.67
C ASP A 91 -4.26 -1.38 -0.57
N ALA A 92 -3.72 -0.40 0.15
CA ALA A 92 -2.76 -0.61 1.23
C ALA A 92 -3.43 -1.23 2.47
N PRO A 93 -2.65 -1.83 3.39
CA PRO A 93 -3.16 -2.36 4.66
C PRO A 93 -3.93 -1.32 5.48
N LEU A 94 -3.49 -0.06 5.49
CA LEU A 94 -4.29 1.06 5.95
C LEU A 94 -4.86 1.80 4.74
N SER A 95 -6.16 2.09 4.76
CA SER A 95 -6.80 2.85 3.67
C SER A 95 -6.23 4.28 3.55
N GLU A 96 -6.60 5.00 2.50
CA GLU A 96 -6.25 6.42 2.32
C GLU A 96 -6.52 7.28 3.57
N ALA A 97 -7.62 7.01 4.28
CA ALA A 97 -8.01 7.73 5.51
C ALA A 97 -7.40 7.15 6.80
N GLY A 98 -6.52 6.15 6.69
CA GLY A 98 -5.87 5.47 7.81
C GLY A 98 -6.75 4.41 8.49
N ASP A 99 -7.79 3.92 7.84
CA ASP A 99 -8.69 2.93 8.44
C ASP A 99 -8.03 1.54 8.48
N LEU A 100 -8.26 0.81 9.57
CA LEU A 100 -7.78 -0.56 9.74
C LEU A 100 -8.58 -1.50 8.82
N THR A 101 -7.93 -2.09 7.82
CA THR A 101 -8.55 -3.03 6.88
C THR A 101 -8.37 -4.49 7.32
N GLU A 102 -9.06 -5.42 6.66
CA GLU A 102 -8.81 -6.86 6.82
C GLU A 102 -7.34 -7.21 6.50
N LYS A 103 -6.76 -6.54 5.51
CA LYS A 103 -5.35 -6.72 5.13
C LYS A 103 -4.40 -6.29 6.25
N TYR A 104 -4.69 -5.20 6.96
CA TYR A 104 -3.91 -4.82 8.15
C TYR A 104 -3.86 -5.95 9.20
N PHE A 105 -5.02 -6.48 9.57
CA PHE A 105 -5.09 -7.53 10.58
C PHE A 105 -4.43 -8.83 10.12
N ALA A 106 -4.62 -9.22 8.85
CA ALA A 106 -3.98 -10.41 8.30
C ALA A 106 -2.44 -10.32 8.33
N LEU A 107 -1.88 -9.18 7.91
CA LEU A 107 -0.43 -8.99 7.92
C LEU A 107 0.13 -8.91 9.34
N ARG A 108 -0.60 -8.28 10.27
CA ARG A 108 -0.25 -8.30 11.70
C ARG A 108 -0.15 -9.72 12.24
N GLU A 109 -1.09 -10.60 11.91
CA GLU A 109 -1.06 -12.00 12.35
C GLU A 109 0.07 -12.81 11.69
N VAL A 110 0.50 -12.46 10.47
CA VAL A 110 1.72 -13.04 9.89
C VAL A 110 2.95 -12.61 10.68
N ILE A 111 3.11 -11.30 10.94
CA ILE A 111 4.27 -10.75 11.67
C ILE A 111 4.38 -11.36 13.07
N ARG A 112 3.25 -11.59 13.76
CA ARG A 112 3.20 -12.24 15.08
C ARG A 112 3.82 -13.64 15.14
N LYS A 113 3.92 -14.33 14.01
CA LYS A 113 4.55 -15.66 13.94
C LYS A 113 6.07 -15.59 14.01
N PHE A 114 6.65 -14.43 13.67
CA PHE A 114 8.09 -14.22 13.59
C PHE A 114 8.60 -13.31 14.72
N GLU A 115 7.79 -12.36 15.18
CA GLU A 115 8.18 -11.36 16.17
C GLU A 115 7.06 -11.11 17.20
N LYS A 116 7.45 -10.67 18.40
CA LYS A 116 6.48 -10.18 19.39
C LYS A 116 5.96 -8.80 18.97
N VAL A 117 4.68 -8.71 18.63
CA VAL A 117 4.02 -7.42 18.40
C VAL A 117 3.63 -6.78 19.73
N PRO A 118 3.59 -5.44 19.82
CA PRO A 118 3.10 -4.76 21.01
C PRO A 118 1.70 -5.23 21.41
N GLU A 119 1.54 -5.50 22.71
CA GLU A 119 0.23 -5.71 23.33
C GLU A 119 -0.47 -4.36 23.54
N GLY A 120 -1.79 -4.39 23.73
CA GLY A 120 -2.59 -3.22 24.03
C GLY A 120 -3.42 -2.70 22.87
N PHE A 121 -3.85 -1.45 23.02
CA PHE A 121 -4.86 -0.81 22.17
C PHE A 121 -4.29 -0.36 20.83
N ILE A 122 -4.97 -0.74 19.74
CA ILE A 122 -4.74 -0.17 18.41
C ILE A 122 -5.69 1.02 18.26
N PRO A 123 -5.21 2.23 17.93
CA PRO A 123 -6.08 3.36 17.63
C PRO A 123 -7.11 3.00 16.56
N PRO A 124 -8.39 3.34 16.75
CA PRO A 124 -9.45 2.91 15.85
C PRO A 124 -9.42 3.76 14.58
N SER A 125 -10.05 3.23 13.52
CA SER A 125 -10.41 4.02 12.34
C SER A 125 -11.16 5.29 12.75
N THR A 126 -10.84 6.41 12.12
CA THR A 126 -11.39 7.72 12.50
C THR A 126 -12.89 7.80 12.20
N PRO A 127 -13.70 8.48 13.04
CA PRO A 127 -15.11 8.68 12.75
C PRO A 127 -15.28 9.49 11.47
N LYS A 128 -16.17 9.06 10.58
CA LYS A 128 -16.53 9.78 9.35
C LYS A 128 -17.89 10.45 9.54
N PHE A 129 -18.02 11.69 9.08
CA PHE A 129 -19.24 12.47 9.24
C PHE A 129 -19.78 12.93 7.88
N ALA A 130 -21.06 12.65 7.63
CA ALA A 130 -21.76 13.11 6.43
C ALA A 130 -22.38 14.50 6.68
N TYR A 131 -21.62 15.57 6.44
CA TYR A 131 -22.07 16.96 6.64
C TYR A 131 -23.33 17.35 5.85
N GLY A 132 -23.65 16.60 4.79
CA GLY A 132 -24.82 16.85 3.95
C GLY A 132 -24.52 17.79 2.79
N LYS A 133 -25.58 18.40 2.25
CA LYS A 133 -25.50 19.22 1.04
C LYS A 133 -25.07 20.65 1.37
N VAL A 134 -24.12 21.18 0.61
CA VAL A 134 -23.69 22.58 0.67
C VAL A 134 -23.95 23.23 -0.69
N ALA A 135 -24.74 24.29 -0.72
CA ALA A 135 -25.05 25.00 -1.96
C ALA A 135 -23.89 25.93 -2.36
N LEU A 136 -23.49 25.89 -3.63
CA LEU A 136 -22.46 26.77 -4.19
C LEU A 136 -23.12 27.86 -5.05
N LYS A 137 -22.46 29.03 -5.14
CA LYS A 137 -22.81 30.11 -6.05
C LYS A 137 -21.60 30.45 -6.91
N LYS A 138 -21.83 30.66 -8.22
CA LYS A 138 -20.78 31.15 -9.12
C LYS A 138 -20.31 32.51 -8.61
N LEU A 139 -19.01 32.65 -8.39
CA LEU A 139 -18.40 33.91 -7.96
C LEU A 139 -17.89 34.71 -9.16
N LYS A 140 -16.97 34.14 -9.94
CA LYS A 140 -16.36 34.73 -11.14
C LYS A 140 -15.98 33.65 -12.16
N THR A 141 -15.66 34.07 -13.39
CA THR A 141 -14.98 33.21 -14.38
C THR A 141 -13.47 33.18 -14.09
N VAL A 142 -12.73 32.31 -14.78
CA VAL A 142 -11.26 32.23 -14.64
C VAL A 142 -10.54 33.43 -15.27
N GLU A 143 -11.18 34.10 -16.24
CA GLU A 143 -10.59 35.16 -17.07
C GLU A 143 -10.86 36.60 -16.54
N GLU A 144 -11.67 36.77 -15.50
CA GLU A 144 -12.05 38.06 -14.86
C GLU A 144 -11.38 38.30 -13.49
#